data_AF-A0A0A8EED9-F1
#
_entry.id   AF-A0A0A8EED9-F1
#
_cell.length_a   1.000
_cell.length_b   1.000
_cell.length_c   1.000
_cell.angle_alpha   90.00
_cell.angle_beta   90.00
_cell.angle_gamma   90.00
#
_symmetry.space_group_name_H-M   'P 1'
#
loop_
_entity.id
_entity.type
_entity.pdbx_description
1 polymer ?
#
loop_
_entity_poly.entity_id
_entity_poly.type
_entity_poly.pdbx_seq_one_letter_code
_entity_poly.pdbx_strand_id
1 'polypeptide(L)'
;MKKRIGSYLRVRIEVGGRGVVSQAGDLPLTETAHKTGPDQSLSTAPGPWRKAHAVHDPGRTALDLALVVPPGGDCLADVAMLRAEPEMFGPVASDPTVHRLIDILAINGNRALTAIGRRAASSSPFAIREGGT
;
A
#
# COMPACT_ATOMS: atom_id res chain seq x y z
N MET A 1 13.75 -2.36 18.60
CA MET A 1 12.38 -2.36 18.07
C MET A 1 12.32 -1.38 16.89
N LYS A 2 12.08 -1.83 15.65
CA LYS A 2 12.02 -0.93 14.48
C LYS A 2 10.76 -0.05 14.58
N LYS A 3 10.93 1.27 14.50
CA LYS A 3 9.82 2.24 14.61
C LYS A 3 8.98 2.19 13.32
N ARG A 4 7.64 2.20 13.41
CA ARG A 4 6.73 2.18 12.26
C ARG A 4 6.10 3.56 12.04
N ILE A 5 5.66 3.81 10.80
CA ILE A 5 4.74 4.90 10.46
C ILE A 5 3.49 4.23 9.88
N GLY A 6 2.45 4.06 10.71
CA GLY A 6 1.27 3.28 10.32
C GLY A 6 1.61 1.83 9.94
N SER A 7 1.25 1.42 8.72
CA SER A 7 1.54 0.08 8.18
C SER A 7 3.02 -0.12 7.79
N TYR A 8 3.77 0.95 7.46
CA TYR A 8 5.14 0.88 6.92
C TYR A 8 6.21 1.09 7.99
N LEU A 9 7.46 0.76 7.68
CA LEU A 9 8.59 1.03 8.58
C LEU A 9 9.01 2.50 8.46
N ARG A 10 9.38 3.09 9.60
CA ARG A 10 9.96 4.44 9.60
C ARG A 10 11.43 4.34 9.18
N VAL A 11 11.72 4.76 7.97
CA VAL A 11 13.08 4.84 7.41
C VAL A 11 13.50 6.29 7.26
N ARG A 12 14.80 6.56 7.44
CA ARG A 12 15.43 7.85 7.16
C ARG A 12 16.49 7.62 6.09
N ILE A 13 16.44 8.40 5.01
CA ILE A 13 17.41 8.32 3.91
C ILE A 13 18.47 9.39 4.15
N GLU A 14 19.74 8.97 4.20
CA GLU A 14 20.89 9.83 4.41
C GLU A 14 22.04 9.37 3.50
N VAL A 15 22.80 10.33 2.96
CA VAL A 15 24.04 10.04 2.24
C VAL A 15 25.06 9.45 3.22
N GLY A 16 25.58 8.25 2.95
CA GLY A 16 26.50 7.53 3.84
C GLY A 16 25.84 6.73 4.96
N GLY A 17 24.52 6.52 4.90
CA GLY A 17 23.78 5.67 5.82
C GLY A 17 24.20 4.19 5.77
N ARG A 18 23.64 3.38 6.68
CA ARG A 18 23.84 1.92 6.68
C ARG A 18 22.80 1.22 5.82
N GLY A 19 23.24 0.61 4.72
CA GLY A 19 22.39 -0.11 3.77
C GLY A 19 22.06 0.71 2.52
N VAL A 20 21.62 0.02 1.47
CA VAL A 20 21.19 0.62 0.20
C VAL A 20 19.80 0.11 -0.11
N VAL A 21 18.92 1.01 -0.52
CA VAL A 21 17.57 0.71 -1.01
C VAL A 21 17.44 1.27 -2.41
N SER A 22 16.98 0.47 -3.35
CA SER A 22 16.77 0.86 -4.74
C SER A 22 15.51 1.71 -4.87
N GLN A 23 14.53 1.57 -3.96
CA GLN A 23 13.26 2.30 -3.98
C GLN A 23 13.21 3.46 -2.98
N ALA A 24 14.36 4.09 -2.71
CA ALA A 24 14.45 5.32 -1.90
C ALA A 24 13.44 6.41 -2.32
N GLY A 25 13.13 6.49 -3.62
CA GLY A 25 12.18 7.45 -4.19
C GLY A 25 10.72 7.25 -3.75
N ASP A 26 10.35 6.07 -3.24
CA ASP A 26 8.98 5.76 -2.84
C ASP A 26 8.69 6.08 -1.37
N LEU A 27 9.72 6.44 -0.59
CA LEU A 27 9.55 6.83 0.81
C LEU A 27 8.52 7.96 0.99
N PRO A 28 8.53 9.05 0.19
CA PRO A 28 7.50 10.10 0.28
C PRO A 28 6.08 9.58 0.02
N LEU A 29 5.91 8.54 -0.82
CA LEU A 29 4.60 7.93 -1.09
C LEU A 29 4.09 7.19 0.14
N THR A 30 4.94 6.39 0.80
CA THR A 30 4.58 5.70 2.05
C THR A 30 4.27 6.70 3.17
N GLU A 31 5.00 7.81 3.25
CA GLU A 31 4.77 8.84 4.25
C GLU A 31 3.49 9.64 3.96
N THR A 32 3.20 9.90 2.68
CA THR A 32 1.93 10.51 2.25
C THR A 32 0.76 9.58 2.58
N ALA A 33 0.86 8.30 2.23
CA ALA A 33 -0.17 7.32 2.52
C ALA A 33 -0.44 7.13 4.02
N HIS A 34 0.56 7.41 4.87
CA HIS A 34 0.34 7.47 6.31
C HIS A 34 -0.31 8.80 6.75
N LYS A 35 0.19 9.94 6.26
CA LYS A 35 -0.27 11.28 6.67
C LYS A 35 -1.70 11.57 6.20
N THR A 36 -2.09 11.09 5.02
CA THR A 36 -3.44 11.25 4.49
C THR A 36 -4.40 10.16 5.02
N GLY A 37 -3.86 9.11 5.64
CA GLY A 37 -4.64 8.02 6.23
C GLY A 37 -5.21 6.93 5.31
N PRO A 38 -4.87 6.77 4.01
CA PRO A 38 -5.30 5.60 3.24
C PRO A 38 -4.77 4.28 3.80
N ASP A 39 -3.62 4.27 4.48
CA ASP A 39 -3.12 3.07 5.19
C ASP A 39 -4.12 2.54 6.24
N GLN A 40 -4.78 3.45 6.95
CA GLN A 40 -5.78 3.14 7.97
C GLN A 40 -7.17 2.95 7.37
N SER A 41 -7.59 3.83 6.46
CA SER A 41 -8.94 3.79 5.89
C SER A 41 -9.15 2.54 5.03
N LEU A 42 -8.14 2.14 4.25
CA LEU A 42 -8.19 0.95 3.41
C LEU A 42 -8.11 -0.33 4.22
N SER A 43 -7.40 -0.39 5.36
CA SER A 43 -7.38 -1.61 6.18
C SER A 43 -8.78 -2.05 6.63
N THR A 44 -9.69 -1.09 6.80
CA THR A 44 -11.10 -1.39 7.15
C THR A 44 -11.99 -1.74 5.95
N ALA A 45 -11.61 -1.34 4.73
CA ALA A 45 -12.49 -1.43 3.55
C ALA A 45 -12.77 -2.87 3.09
N PRO A 46 -11.77 -3.79 3.06
CA PRO A 46 -11.98 -5.18 2.68
C PRO A 46 -12.35 -6.09 3.86
N GLY A 47 -12.72 -5.53 5.02
CA GLY A 47 -13.18 -6.30 6.18
C GLY A 47 -14.20 -7.40 5.86
N PRO A 48 -15.24 -7.15 5.02
CA PRO A 48 -16.22 -8.17 4.63
C PRO A 48 -15.64 -9.35 3.83
N TRP A 49 -14.49 -9.17 3.19
CA TRP A 49 -13.84 -10.15 2.33
C TRP A 49 -12.55 -10.71 2.94
N ARG A 50 -12.23 -10.30 4.17
CA ARG A 50 -11.07 -10.78 4.90
C ARG A 50 -11.32 -12.21 5.38
N LYS A 51 -10.45 -13.14 4.98
CA LYS A 51 -10.45 -14.51 5.53
C LYS A 51 -10.08 -14.47 7.02
N ALA A 52 -10.71 -15.33 7.82
CA ALA A 52 -10.49 -15.39 9.27
C ALA A 52 -9.00 -15.60 9.65
N HIS A 53 -8.25 -16.33 8.82
CA HIS A 53 -6.82 -16.62 9.01
C HIS A 53 -5.90 -15.76 8.12
N ALA A 54 -6.38 -14.62 7.61
CA ALA A 54 -5.56 -13.75 6.78
C ALA A 54 -4.43 -13.10 7.60
N VAL A 55 -3.19 -13.50 7.30
CA VAL A 55 -1.96 -12.93 7.89
C VAL A 55 -1.73 -11.51 7.37
N HIS A 56 -1.90 -11.30 6.07
CA HIS A 56 -1.79 -9.97 5.45
C HIS A 56 -3.12 -9.24 5.54
N ASP A 57 -3.06 -7.96 5.92
CA ASP A 57 -4.22 -7.07 5.88
C ASP A 57 -4.55 -6.77 4.42
N PRO A 58 -5.79 -7.05 3.95
CA PRO A 58 -6.14 -6.87 2.55
C PRO A 58 -6.12 -5.41 2.10
N GLY A 59 -6.33 -4.45 3.01
CA GLY A 59 -6.26 -3.03 2.69
C GLY A 59 -4.83 -2.56 2.48
N ARG A 60 -3.92 -3.02 3.35
CA ARG A 60 -2.48 -2.86 3.18
C ARG A 60 -2.00 -3.52 1.89
N THR A 61 -2.43 -4.74 1.58
CA THR A 61 -2.02 -5.41 0.33
C THR A 61 -2.51 -4.66 -0.92
N ALA A 62 -3.70 -4.06 -0.88
CA ALA A 62 -4.16 -3.18 -1.95
C ALA A 62 -3.33 -1.89 -2.05
N LEU A 63 -2.89 -1.34 -0.91
CA LEU A 63 -2.01 -0.17 -0.88
C LEU A 63 -0.57 -0.49 -1.34
N ASP A 64 -0.04 -1.66 -1.00
CA ASP A 64 1.24 -2.16 -1.51
C ASP A 64 1.19 -2.26 -3.05
N LEU A 65 0.07 -2.72 -3.61
CA LEU A 65 -0.12 -2.74 -5.06
C LEU A 65 -0.24 -1.32 -5.67
N ALA A 66 -0.85 -0.37 -4.96
CA ALA A 66 -0.87 1.01 -5.42
C ALA A 66 0.53 1.67 -5.41
N LEU A 67 1.41 1.24 -4.48
CA LEU A 67 2.77 1.75 -4.37
C LEU A 67 3.71 1.26 -5.47
N VAL A 68 3.42 0.15 -6.16
CA VAL A 68 4.26 -0.31 -7.28
C VAL A 68 3.99 0.45 -8.58
N VAL A 69 2.86 1.17 -8.69
CA VAL A 69 2.50 1.88 -9.92
C VAL A 69 3.43 3.08 -10.21
N PRO A 70 3.74 3.98 -9.24
CA PRO A 70 4.62 5.12 -9.48
C PRO A 70 6.04 4.79 -9.98
N PRO A 71 6.74 3.75 -9.46
CA PRO A 71 8.02 3.35 -10.03
C PRO A 71 7.90 2.63 -11.39
N GLY A 72 6.68 2.38 -11.89
CA GLY A 72 6.41 1.84 -13.22
C GLY A 72 5.90 0.40 -13.26
N GLY A 73 5.51 -0.17 -12.12
CA GLY A 73 4.89 -1.49 -12.06
C GLY A 73 3.52 -1.51 -12.73
N ASP A 74 3.28 -2.56 -13.52
CA ASP A 74 2.05 -2.76 -14.30
C ASP A 74 1.42 -4.14 -14.04
N CYS A 75 2.07 -4.99 -13.24
CA CYS A 75 1.64 -6.35 -12.95
C CYS A 75 1.53 -6.60 -11.43
N LEU A 76 0.65 -7.53 -11.05
CA LEU A 76 0.51 -7.95 -9.65
C LEU A 76 1.82 -8.53 -9.07
N ALA A 77 2.70 -9.08 -9.92
CA ALA A 77 3.99 -9.62 -9.52
C ALA A 77 5.00 -8.54 -9.11
N ASP A 78 4.82 -7.29 -9.53
CA ASP A 78 5.76 -6.19 -9.23
C ASP A 78 5.78 -5.83 -7.75
N VAL A 79 4.80 -6.31 -6.98
CA VAL A 79 4.82 -6.31 -5.51
C VAL A 79 6.07 -7.00 -4.93
N ALA A 80 6.73 -7.86 -5.71
CA ALA A 80 8.03 -8.44 -5.37
C ALA A 80 9.14 -7.37 -5.20
N MET A 81 9.04 -6.23 -5.89
CA MET A 81 9.97 -5.09 -5.73
C MET A 81 9.91 -4.54 -4.31
N LEU A 82 8.70 -4.36 -3.75
CA LEU A 82 8.52 -3.91 -2.37
C LEU A 82 8.98 -5.00 -1.38
N ARG A 83 8.72 -6.27 -1.70
CA ARG A 83 9.13 -7.41 -0.87
C ARG A 83 10.65 -7.56 -0.80
N ALA A 84 11.37 -7.16 -1.85
CA ALA A 84 12.83 -7.17 -1.89
C ALA A 84 13.46 -6.16 -0.93
N GLU A 85 12.71 -5.14 -0.47
CA GLU A 85 13.18 -4.09 0.44
C GLU A 85 12.38 -4.09 1.77
N PRO A 86 12.44 -5.18 2.55
CA PRO A 86 11.65 -5.34 3.77
C PRO A 86 12.04 -4.33 4.87
N GLU A 87 13.19 -3.68 4.77
CA GLU A 87 13.60 -2.56 5.63
C GLU A 87 12.75 -1.29 5.44
N MET A 88 12.18 -1.08 4.25
CA MET A 88 11.29 0.04 3.95
C MET A 88 9.82 -0.36 4.05
N PHE A 89 9.44 -1.43 3.35
CA PHE A 89 8.03 -1.78 3.19
C PHE A 89 7.53 -2.76 4.26
N GLY A 90 8.44 -3.40 5.00
CA GLY A 90 8.09 -4.44 5.96
C GLY A 90 7.60 -5.73 5.29
N PRO A 91 6.78 -6.55 5.99
CA PRO A 91 6.23 -7.77 5.41
C PRO A 91 5.21 -7.46 4.30
N VAL A 92 5.56 -7.82 3.07
CA VAL A 92 4.70 -7.65 1.87
C VAL A 92 4.13 -9.01 1.46
N ALA A 93 2.85 -9.04 1.08
CA ALA A 93 2.15 -10.27 0.69
C ALA A 93 2.81 -10.94 -0.52
N SER A 94 2.77 -12.28 -0.60
CA SER A 94 3.24 -13.05 -1.75
C SER A 94 2.34 -12.89 -2.98
N ASP A 95 2.87 -13.11 -4.18
CA ASP A 95 2.11 -12.94 -5.44
C ASP A 95 0.83 -13.80 -5.46
N PRO A 96 0.84 -15.08 -5.01
CA PRO A 96 -0.39 -15.86 -4.90
C PRO A 96 -1.40 -15.30 -3.90
N THR A 97 -0.94 -14.56 -2.88
CA THR A 97 -1.82 -13.89 -1.92
C THR A 97 -2.46 -12.66 -2.53
N VAL A 98 -1.68 -11.87 -3.27
CA VAL A 98 -2.18 -10.69 -4.01
C VAL A 98 -3.19 -11.12 -5.08
N HIS A 99 -2.88 -12.13 -5.88
CA HIS A 99 -3.80 -12.65 -6.90
C HIS A 99 -5.13 -13.09 -6.30
N ARG A 100 -5.10 -13.89 -5.22
CA ARG A 100 -6.33 -14.32 -4.53
C ARG A 100 -7.13 -13.15 -3.96
N LEU A 101 -6.48 -12.09 -3.48
CA LEU A 101 -7.18 -10.89 -3.04
C LEU A 101 -7.90 -10.24 -4.22
N ILE A 102 -7.20 -10.05 -5.35
CA ILE A 102 -7.80 -9.48 -6.56
C ILE A 102 -8.94 -10.34 -7.07
N ASP A 103 -8.81 -11.67 -7.09
CA ASP A 103 -9.91 -12.59 -7.46
C ASP A 103 -11.14 -12.39 -6.57
N ILE A 104 -10.94 -12.29 -5.25
CA ILE A 104 -12.03 -12.06 -4.31
C ILE A 104 -12.69 -10.71 -4.57
N LEU A 105 -11.92 -9.64 -4.79
CA LEU A 105 -12.46 -8.32 -5.09
C LEU A 105 -13.21 -8.31 -6.44
N ALA A 106 -12.66 -8.99 -7.46
CA ALA A 106 -13.25 -9.12 -8.79
C ALA A 106 -14.59 -9.86 -8.75
N ILE A 107 -14.68 -10.97 -8.02
CA ILE A 107 -15.93 -11.72 -7.82
C ILE A 107 -17.01 -10.83 -7.17
N ASN A 108 -16.62 -9.88 -6.32
CA ASN A 108 -17.52 -8.97 -5.64
C ASN A 108 -17.79 -7.66 -6.42
N GLY A 109 -17.07 -7.44 -7.52
CA GLY A 109 -17.28 -6.38 -8.50
C GLY A 109 -17.52 -5.00 -7.89
N ASN A 110 -18.62 -4.35 -8.31
CA ASN A 110 -18.96 -2.99 -7.88
C ASN A 110 -19.09 -2.81 -6.36
N ARG A 111 -19.43 -3.87 -5.61
CA ARG A 111 -19.52 -3.77 -4.14
C ARG A 111 -18.14 -3.55 -3.53
N ALA A 112 -17.14 -4.28 -4.02
CA ALA A 112 -15.75 -4.11 -3.61
C ALA A 112 -15.21 -2.75 -4.02
N LEU A 113 -15.40 -2.36 -5.29
CA LEU A 113 -14.98 -1.04 -5.79
C LEU A 113 -15.61 0.11 -5.01
N THR A 114 -16.90 0.03 -4.70
CA THR A 114 -17.59 1.07 -3.93
C THR A 114 -17.08 1.15 -2.49
N ALA A 115 -16.83 0.00 -1.84
CA ALA A 115 -16.30 -0.03 -0.49
C ALA A 115 -14.90 0.59 -0.41
N ILE A 116 -14.03 0.25 -1.37
CA ILE A 116 -12.67 0.81 -1.48
C ILE A 116 -12.73 2.30 -1.81
N GLY A 117 -13.50 2.69 -2.83
CA GLY A 117 -13.63 4.08 -3.28
C GLY A 117 -14.16 5.02 -2.19
N ARG A 118 -15.15 4.58 -1.41
CA ARG A 118 -15.66 5.36 -0.26
C ARG A 118 -14.59 5.63 0.79
N ARG A 119 -13.74 4.65 1.07
CA ARG A 119 -12.67 4.77 2.08
C ARG A 119 -11.50 5.61 1.57
N ALA A 120 -11.12 5.45 0.29
CA ALA A 120 -10.13 6.28 -0.37
C ALA A 120 -10.56 7.76 -0.43
N ALA A 121 -11.85 8.04 -0.68
CA ALA A 121 -12.36 9.41 -0.66
C ALA A 121 -12.39 10.04 0.74
N SER A 122 -12.53 9.21 1.80
CA SER A 122 -12.53 9.69 3.19
C SER A 122 -11.14 9.99 3.76
N SER A 123 -10.08 9.56 3.09
CA SER A 123 -8.69 9.76 3.52
C SER A 123 -8.04 11.01 2.90
N SER A 124 -8.79 12.10 2.69
CA SER A 124 -8.18 13.35 2.24
C SER A 124 -8.70 14.60 2.96
N PRO A 125 -7.81 15.34 3.66
CA PRO A 125 -7.99 16.75 3.96
C PRO A 125 -7.25 17.67 2.96
N PHE A 126 -6.47 17.12 2.01
CA PHE A 126 -5.67 17.91 1.06
C PHE A 126 -6.25 17.73 -0.35
N ALA A 127 -6.97 18.76 -0.82
CA ALA A 127 -7.40 18.81 -2.22
C ALA A 127 -6.14 18.85 -3.09
N ILE A 128 -5.95 17.85 -3.95
CA ILE A 128 -5.01 17.95 -5.06
C ILE A 128 -5.58 19.05 -5.96
N ARG A 129 -5.03 20.26 -5.84
CA ARG A 129 -5.32 21.34 -6.77
C ARG A 129 -4.58 21.00 -8.05
N GLU A 130 -5.31 20.55 -9.06
CA GLU A 130 -4.82 20.49 -10.43
C GLU A 130 -4.23 21.87 -10.76
N GLY A 131 -2.91 21.94 -10.89
CA GLY A 131 -2.20 23.14 -11.31
C GLY A 131 -2.50 23.39 -12.78
N GLY A 132 -3.61 24.07 -13.05
CA GLY A 132 -3.87 24.65 -14.37
C GLY A 132 -2.79 25.67 -14.71
N THR A 133 -2.21 25.49 -15.90
CA THR A 133 -1.23 26.38 -16.55
C THR A 133 -1.68 27.82 -16.63
#